data_AF-A0A9D3ZXV8-F1
#
_entry.id   AF-A0A9D3ZXV8-F1
#
_cell.length_a   1.000
_cell.length_b   1.000
_cell.length_c   1.000
_cell.angle_alpha   90.00
_cell.angle_beta   90.00
_cell.angle_gamma   90.00
#
_symmetry.space_group_name_H-M   'P 1'
#
loop_
_entity.id
_entity.type
_entity.pdbx_description
1 polymer ?
#
loop_
_entity_poly.entity_id
_entity_poly.type
_entity_poly.pdbx_seq_one_letter_code
_entity_poly.pdbx_strand_id
1 'polypeptide(L)'
;MAMPSSIETQQQEVSGEDDNETYSFASQLVLGTCLPMALQTACELGILEIIAKAGPGAKLSATDIAAQLPTKNQGAPIIVDRIARLFASHNVLCCSVVGLERHYSLSPVSYYFIPNEDAVSLAPVMALNQDIVSLVVWCQLKYAVLEGGIAFNRVHGAHAFEYPGLDARFNQVFNTAMLN
;
A
#
# COMPACT_ATOMS: atom_id res chain seq x y z
N MET A 1 -0.52 -31.91 45.03
CA MET A 1 0.69 -31.95 44.19
C MET A 1 0.25 -32.13 42.75
N ALA A 2 0.24 -31.05 41.97
CA ALA A 2 -0.03 -31.08 40.54
C ALA A 2 1.26 -30.64 39.83
N MET A 3 1.78 -31.48 38.94
CA MET A 3 2.93 -31.17 38.09
C MET A 3 2.48 -30.21 36.98
N PRO A 4 3.25 -29.16 36.65
CA PRO A 4 2.99 -28.37 35.47
C PRO A 4 3.45 -29.14 34.22
N SER A 5 2.58 -29.18 33.21
CA SER A 5 2.85 -29.68 31.86
C SER A 5 3.93 -28.81 31.21
N SER A 6 5.04 -29.44 30.82
CA SER A 6 6.07 -28.83 29.99
C SER A 6 5.49 -28.57 28.61
N ILE A 7 5.60 -27.32 28.15
CA ILE A 7 5.36 -26.93 26.76
C ILE A 7 6.52 -27.51 25.96
N GLU A 8 6.27 -28.56 25.18
CA GLU A 8 7.21 -29.05 24.17
C GLU A 8 7.29 -28.02 23.05
N THR A 9 8.38 -27.28 23.00
CA THR A 9 8.76 -26.49 21.82
C THR A 9 9.13 -27.49 20.72
N GLN A 10 8.25 -27.69 19.74
CA GLN A 10 8.61 -28.38 18.51
C GLN A 10 9.64 -27.52 17.77
N GLN A 11 10.93 -27.85 17.95
CA GLN A 11 11.99 -27.42 17.04
C GLN A 11 11.79 -28.17 15.74
N GLN A 12 11.18 -27.50 14.77
CA GLN A 12 11.11 -27.97 13.41
C GLN A 12 12.49 -27.76 12.78
N GLU A 13 13.21 -28.85 12.49
CA GLU A 13 14.49 -28.82 11.78
C GLU A 13 14.29 -28.19 10.40
N VAL A 14 14.96 -27.07 10.15
CA VAL A 14 14.90 -26.35 8.87
C VAL A 14 15.76 -27.11 7.86
N SER A 15 15.11 -27.76 6.88
CA SER A 15 15.77 -28.48 5.78
C SER A 15 16.15 -27.53 4.63
N GLY A 16 17.41 -27.55 4.19
CA GLY A 16 18.02 -26.60 3.25
C GLY A 16 17.56 -26.61 1.78
N GLU A 17 16.39 -27.16 1.44
CA GLU A 17 15.70 -26.85 0.17
C GLU A 17 14.79 -25.60 0.31
N ASP A 18 14.48 -25.21 1.56
CA ASP A 18 13.66 -24.07 1.99
C ASP A 18 14.42 -22.72 1.97
N ASP A 19 15.75 -22.74 1.77
CA ASP A 19 16.59 -21.54 1.91
C ASP A 19 16.26 -20.44 0.88
N ASN A 20 15.88 -20.82 -0.36
CA ASN A 20 15.59 -19.86 -1.42
C ASN A 20 14.19 -19.23 -1.31
N GLU A 21 13.19 -20.01 -0.88
CA GLU A 21 11.84 -19.48 -0.60
C GLU A 21 11.87 -18.58 0.62
N THR A 22 12.56 -19.02 1.68
CA THR A 22 12.80 -18.22 2.88
C THR A 22 13.54 -16.92 2.56
N TYR A 23 14.60 -16.96 1.74
CA TYR A 23 15.30 -15.76 1.31
C TYR A 23 14.41 -14.83 0.46
N SER A 24 13.59 -15.39 -0.42
CA SER A 24 12.65 -14.64 -1.24
C SER A 24 11.62 -13.92 -0.37
N PHE A 25 11.07 -14.59 0.64
CA PHE A 25 10.15 -13.99 1.60
C PHE A 25 10.85 -12.89 2.43
N ALA A 26 12.06 -13.14 2.94
CA ALA A 26 12.84 -12.12 3.65
C ALA A 26 13.09 -10.88 2.77
N SER A 27 13.38 -11.09 1.48
CA SER A 27 13.54 -10.01 0.50
C SER A 27 12.24 -9.23 0.28
N GLN A 28 11.09 -9.90 0.24
CA GLN A 28 9.78 -9.24 0.17
C GLN A 28 9.52 -8.36 1.40
N LEU A 29 9.91 -8.81 2.60
CA LEU A 29 9.78 -8.03 3.83
C LEU A 29 10.65 -6.76 3.80
N VAL A 30 11.89 -6.86 3.31
CA VAL A 30 12.78 -5.70 3.13
C VAL A 30 12.19 -4.67 2.17
N LEU A 31 11.52 -5.14 1.11
CA LEU A 31 10.87 -4.30 0.10
C LEU A 31 9.39 -4.01 0.41
N GLY A 32 8.93 -4.32 1.63
CA GLY A 32 7.51 -4.25 2.00
C GLY A 32 6.89 -2.86 1.89
N THR A 33 7.71 -1.80 1.86
CA THR A 33 7.26 -0.42 1.65
C THR A 33 6.88 -0.11 0.20
N CYS A 34 7.40 -0.86 -0.78
CA CYS A 34 7.17 -0.56 -2.19
C CYS A 34 5.70 -0.69 -2.59
N LEU A 35 5.00 -1.73 -2.12
CA LEU A 35 3.59 -1.96 -2.43
C LEU A 35 2.67 -0.83 -1.93
N PRO A 36 2.64 -0.49 -0.63
CA PRO A 36 1.75 0.57 -0.13
C PRO A 36 2.07 1.94 -0.74
N MET A 37 3.35 2.28 -0.95
CA MET A 37 3.74 3.55 -1.59
C MET A 37 3.29 3.63 -3.05
N ALA A 38 3.44 2.54 -3.81
CA ALA A 38 2.94 2.47 -5.18
C ALA A 38 1.40 2.54 -5.21
N LEU A 39 0.71 1.88 -4.28
CA LEU A 39 -0.75 1.90 -4.20
C LEU A 39 -1.29 3.29 -3.85
N GLN A 40 -0.66 4.00 -2.93
CA GLN A 40 -0.97 5.42 -2.68
C GLN A 40 -0.81 6.27 -3.95
N THR A 41 0.31 6.09 -4.66
CA THR A 41 0.55 6.80 -5.93
C THR A 41 -0.54 6.49 -6.97
N ALA A 42 -0.99 5.25 -7.05
CA ALA A 42 -2.05 4.86 -7.97
C ALA A 42 -3.41 5.46 -7.60
N CYS A 43 -3.71 5.62 -6.31
CA CYS A 43 -4.90 6.33 -5.83
C CYS A 43 -4.82 7.82 -6.22
N GLU A 44 -3.67 8.47 -5.99
CA GLU A 44 -3.47 9.89 -6.35
C GLU A 44 -3.57 10.15 -7.86
N LEU A 45 -3.09 9.20 -8.67
CA LEU A 45 -3.16 9.27 -10.13
C LEU A 45 -4.49 8.78 -10.71
N GLY A 46 -5.36 8.19 -9.90
CA GLY A 46 -6.64 7.61 -10.34
C GLY A 46 -6.48 6.42 -11.30
N ILE A 47 -5.40 5.64 -11.18
CA ILE A 47 -5.09 4.53 -12.10
C ILE A 47 -6.18 3.45 -12.03
N LEU A 48 -6.69 3.13 -10.84
CA LEU A 48 -7.70 2.10 -10.67
C LEU A 48 -9.05 2.56 -11.24
N GLU A 49 -9.38 3.83 -11.07
CA GLU A 49 -10.57 4.49 -11.59
C GLU A 49 -10.53 4.58 -13.13
N ILE A 50 -9.36 4.82 -13.71
CA ILE A 50 -9.16 4.79 -15.17
C ILE A 50 -9.54 3.41 -15.73
N ILE A 51 -9.09 2.33 -15.09
CA ILE A 51 -9.44 0.97 -15.50
C ILE A 51 -10.93 0.71 -15.25
N ALA A 52 -11.48 1.15 -14.11
CA ALA A 52 -12.90 1.01 -13.79
C ALA A 52 -13.81 1.67 -14.84
N LYS A 53 -13.45 2.88 -15.27
CA LYS A 53 -14.20 3.68 -16.27
C LYS A 53 -14.23 3.04 -17.66
N ALA A 54 -13.26 2.18 -17.99
CA ALA A 54 -13.30 1.42 -19.24
C ALA A 54 -14.38 0.33 -19.26
N GLY A 55 -14.97 0.01 -18.10
CA GLY A 55 -16.14 -0.86 -17.96
C GLY A 55 -15.83 -2.26 -17.41
N PRO A 56 -16.87 -3.03 -17.05
CA PRO A 56 -16.71 -4.37 -16.48
C PRO A 56 -15.96 -5.31 -17.43
N GLY A 57 -14.90 -5.95 -16.91
CA GLY A 57 -14.08 -6.89 -17.68
C GLY A 57 -13.11 -6.24 -18.67
N ALA A 58 -13.04 -4.91 -18.73
CA ALA A 58 -12.08 -4.20 -19.56
C ALA A 58 -10.64 -4.55 -19.15
N LYS A 59 -9.76 -4.61 -20.16
CA LYS A 59 -8.33 -4.86 -19.99
C LYS A 59 -7.57 -3.78 -20.74
N LEU A 60 -6.83 -2.95 -20.02
CA LEU A 60 -6.11 -1.81 -20.58
C LEU A 60 -4.62 -2.07 -20.62
N SER A 61 -3.95 -1.64 -21.70
CA SER A 61 -2.50 -1.56 -21.71
C SER A 61 -2.00 -0.42 -20.80
N ALA A 62 -0.71 -0.41 -20.47
CA ALA A 62 -0.12 0.71 -19.75
C ALA A 62 -0.16 2.01 -20.58
N THR A 63 -0.16 1.91 -21.91
CA THR A 63 -0.31 3.04 -22.82
C THR A 63 -1.71 3.64 -22.72
N ASP A 64 -2.75 2.80 -22.71
CA ASP A 64 -4.15 3.24 -22.58
C ASP A 64 -4.41 3.94 -21.25
N ILE A 65 -3.83 3.41 -20.17
CA ILE A 65 -3.93 4.00 -18.83
C ILE A 65 -3.19 5.36 -18.82
N ALA A 66 -1.95 5.39 -19.29
CA ALA A 66 -1.13 6.61 -19.29
C ALA A 66 -1.71 7.72 -20.17
N ALA A 67 -2.41 7.38 -21.26
CA ALA A 67 -3.08 8.34 -22.13
C ALA A 67 -4.21 9.11 -21.44
N GLN A 68 -4.78 8.57 -20.36
CA GLN A 68 -5.83 9.22 -19.56
C GLN A 68 -5.28 10.03 -18.39
N LEU A 69 -3.97 9.94 -18.10
CA LEU A 69 -3.34 10.73 -17.06
C LEU A 69 -3.08 12.17 -17.55
N PRO A 70 -3.17 13.19 -16.67
CA PRO A 70 -2.85 14.57 -17.01
C PRO A 70 -1.32 14.79 -17.09
N THR A 71 -0.64 14.10 -17.99
CA THR A 71 0.82 14.07 -18.09
C THR A 71 1.33 14.45 -19.48
N LYS A 72 2.54 15.03 -19.51
CA LYS A 72 3.32 15.28 -20.75
C LYS A 72 4.52 14.34 -20.87
N ASN A 73 4.72 13.45 -19.89
CA ASN A 73 5.86 12.55 -19.82
C ASN A 73 5.70 11.38 -20.81
N GLN A 74 6.51 11.37 -21.87
CA GLN A 74 6.52 10.29 -22.86
C GLN A 74 6.93 8.92 -22.27
N GLY A 75 7.61 8.92 -21.12
CA GLY A 75 7.96 7.71 -20.38
C GLY A 75 6.88 7.22 -19.40
N ALA A 76 5.74 7.93 -19.27
CA ALA A 76 4.68 7.54 -18.34
C ALA A 76 4.17 6.10 -18.54
N PRO A 77 3.94 5.59 -19.76
CA PRO A 77 3.50 4.20 -19.97
C PRO A 77 4.45 3.18 -19.33
N ILE A 78 5.77 3.41 -19.38
CA ILE A 78 6.77 2.49 -18.80
C ILE A 78 6.65 2.46 -17.27
N ILE A 79 6.45 3.63 -16.65
CA ILE A 79 6.31 3.73 -15.19
C ILE A 79 4.98 3.08 -14.75
N VAL A 80 3.89 3.36 -15.48
CA VAL A 80 2.58 2.76 -15.23
C VAL A 80 2.63 1.24 -15.35
N ASP A 81 3.28 0.69 -16.39
CA ASP A 81 3.47 -0.76 -16.55
C ASP A 81 4.21 -1.38 -15.36
N ARG A 82 5.25 -0.70 -14.83
CA ARG A 82 5.99 -1.18 -13.65
C ARG A 82 5.11 -1.19 -12.39
N ILE A 83 4.32 -0.15 -12.16
CA ILE A 83 3.37 -0.06 -11.04
C ILE A 83 2.29 -1.14 -11.18
N ALA A 84 1.64 -1.24 -12.34
CA ALA A 84 0.58 -2.19 -12.58
C ALA A 84 1.07 -3.65 -12.49
N ARG A 85 2.32 -3.92 -12.91
CA ARG A 85 2.95 -5.24 -12.72
C ARG A 85 3.20 -5.57 -11.25
N LEU A 86 3.62 -4.59 -10.43
CA LEU A 86 3.74 -4.78 -8.97
C LEU A 86 2.37 -5.10 -8.35
N PHE A 87 1.30 -4.43 -8.80
CA PHE A 87 -0.06 -4.72 -8.34
C PHE A 87 -0.52 -6.10 -8.78
N ALA A 88 -0.23 -6.50 -10.02
CA ALA A 88 -0.55 -7.83 -10.51
C ALA A 88 0.14 -8.94 -9.71
N SER A 89 1.40 -8.75 -9.30
CA SER A 89 2.11 -9.74 -8.47
C SER A 89 1.56 -9.84 -7.04
N HIS A 90 0.75 -8.89 -6.60
CA HIS A 90 0.11 -8.86 -5.28
C HIS A 90 -1.41 -9.01 -5.36
N ASN A 91 -1.94 -9.46 -6.50
CA ASN A 91 -3.38 -9.62 -6.75
C ASN A 91 -4.21 -8.33 -6.58
N VAL A 92 -3.57 -7.16 -6.62
CA VAL A 92 -4.25 -5.85 -6.64
C VAL A 92 -4.81 -5.55 -8.04
N LEU A 93 -4.21 -6.12 -9.09
CA LEU A 93 -4.75 -6.14 -10.45
C LEU A 93 -4.67 -7.57 -11.00
N CYS A 94 -5.45 -7.85 -12.03
CA CYS A 94 -5.23 -9.01 -12.89
C CYS A 94 -4.37 -8.59 -14.09
N CYS A 95 -3.53 -9.49 -14.58
CA CYS A 95 -2.67 -9.25 -15.74
C CYS A 95 -2.84 -10.37 -16.77
N SER A 96 -2.98 -9.99 -18.05
CA SER A 96 -2.91 -10.91 -19.18
C SER A 96 -1.95 -10.38 -20.24
N VAL A 97 -1.32 -11.27 -20.99
CA VAL A 97 -0.36 -10.91 -22.03
C VAL A 97 -0.95 -11.20 -23.41
N VAL A 98 -0.97 -10.19 -24.28
CA VAL A 98 -1.39 -10.30 -25.68
C VAL A 98 -0.18 -9.97 -26.54
N GLY A 99 0.37 -10.98 -27.21
CA GLY A 99 1.65 -10.84 -27.90
C GLY A 99 2.79 -10.51 -26.93
N LEU A 100 3.32 -9.29 -26.99
CA LEU A 100 4.38 -8.80 -26.09
C LEU A 100 3.88 -7.74 -25.10
N GLU A 101 2.59 -7.42 -25.12
CA GLU A 101 2.00 -6.34 -24.33
C GLU A 101 1.15 -6.88 -23.18
N ARG A 102 1.36 -6.31 -21.98
CA ARG A 102 0.55 -6.60 -20.80
C ARG A 102 -0.70 -5.73 -20.80
N HIS A 103 -1.80 -6.37 -20.47
CA HIS A 103 -3.09 -5.74 -20.27
C HIS A 103 -3.58 -6.03 -18.85
N TYR A 104 -4.06 -4.98 -18.19
CA TYR A 104 -4.43 -4.98 -16.78
C TYR A 104 -5.94 -4.79 -16.61
N SER A 105 -6.52 -5.54 -15.68
CA SER A 105 -7.91 -5.37 -15.27
C SER A 105 -8.01 -5.35 -13.74
N LEU A 106 -9.11 -4.83 -13.21
CA LEU A 106 -9.35 -4.83 -11.77
C LEU A 106 -9.49 -6.26 -11.23
N SER A 107 -9.00 -6.46 -10.01
CA SER A 107 -9.30 -7.62 -9.17
C SER A 107 -10.32 -7.21 -8.09
N PRO A 108 -10.86 -8.15 -7.30
CA PRO A 108 -11.80 -7.81 -6.23
C PRO A 108 -11.26 -6.79 -5.23
N VAL A 109 -9.96 -6.81 -4.91
CA VAL A 109 -9.39 -5.88 -3.92
C VAL A 109 -9.26 -4.46 -4.46
N SER A 110 -9.12 -4.29 -5.79
CA SER A 110 -8.99 -2.95 -6.39
C SER A 110 -10.21 -2.07 -6.10
N TYR A 111 -11.40 -2.67 -6.05
CA TYR A 111 -12.66 -1.94 -5.84
C TYR A 111 -12.76 -1.28 -4.47
N TYR A 112 -12.04 -1.78 -3.44
CA TYR A 112 -11.99 -1.09 -2.16
C TYR A 112 -11.21 0.23 -2.22
N PHE A 113 -10.40 0.45 -3.25
CA PHE A 113 -9.64 1.69 -3.43
C PHE A 113 -10.26 2.63 -4.47
N ILE A 114 -11.43 2.27 -5.01
CA ILE A 114 -12.21 3.10 -5.94
C ILE A 114 -13.45 3.59 -5.18
N PRO A 115 -13.82 4.88 -5.25
CA PRO A 115 -15.04 5.38 -4.64
C PRO A 115 -16.28 4.61 -5.11
N ASN A 116 -17.07 4.10 -4.17
CA ASN A 116 -18.35 3.45 -4.45
C ASN A 116 -19.46 4.49 -4.73
N GLU A 117 -20.72 4.04 -4.80
CA GLU A 117 -21.87 4.92 -5.05
C GLU A 117 -22.06 6.03 -4.00
N ASP A 118 -21.63 5.77 -2.76
CA ASP A 118 -21.64 6.71 -1.64
C ASP A 118 -20.35 7.56 -1.56
N ALA A 119 -19.49 7.46 -2.59
CA ALA A 119 -18.17 8.09 -2.65
C ALA A 119 -17.16 7.61 -1.58
N VAL A 120 -17.38 6.44 -1.00
CA VAL A 120 -16.53 5.82 0.03
C VAL A 120 -15.51 4.85 -0.59
N SER A 121 -14.27 4.85 -0.09
CA SER A 121 -13.24 3.87 -0.45
C SER A 121 -12.22 3.67 0.69
N LEU A 122 -11.08 3.01 0.47
CA LEU A 122 -9.95 2.95 1.40
C LEU A 122 -8.83 3.92 0.99
N ALA A 123 -8.96 4.64 -0.13
CA ALA A 123 -7.93 5.54 -0.62
C ALA A 123 -7.63 6.69 0.38
N PRO A 124 -8.61 7.34 1.03
CA PRO A 124 -8.32 8.31 2.10
C PRO A 124 -7.57 7.73 3.30
N VAL A 125 -7.88 6.50 3.72
CA VAL A 125 -7.17 5.82 4.82
C VAL A 125 -5.74 5.47 4.40
N MET A 126 -5.53 5.06 3.15
CA MET A 126 -4.19 4.87 2.59
C MET A 126 -3.42 6.19 2.61
N ALA A 127 -4.02 7.29 2.16
CA ALA A 127 -3.41 8.61 2.16
C ALA A 127 -3.00 9.06 3.57
N LEU A 128 -3.85 8.83 4.58
CA LEU A 128 -3.50 9.13 5.98
C LEU A 128 -2.28 8.31 6.46
N ASN A 129 -2.22 7.02 6.14
CA ASN A 129 -1.13 6.16 6.61
C ASN A 129 0.20 6.39 5.86
N GLN A 130 0.12 6.77 4.58
CA GLN A 130 1.29 7.08 3.75
C GLN A 130 1.67 8.57 3.74
N ASP A 131 0.92 9.41 4.47
CA ASP A 131 1.29 10.82 4.67
C ASP A 131 2.65 10.91 5.37
N ILE A 132 3.45 11.90 4.99
CA ILE A 132 4.77 12.12 5.58
C ILE A 132 4.68 12.25 7.11
N VAL A 133 3.62 12.89 7.64
CA VAL A 133 3.39 13.06 9.09
C VAL A 133 3.26 11.70 9.79
N SER A 134 2.62 10.73 9.14
CA SER A 134 2.46 9.36 9.65
C SER A 134 3.72 8.53 9.46
N LEU A 135 4.40 8.65 8.31
CA LEU A 135 5.57 7.84 7.98
C LEU A 135 6.77 8.12 8.88
N VAL A 136 7.02 9.38 9.23
CA VAL A 136 8.18 9.75 10.08
C VAL A 136 8.08 9.20 11.51
N VAL A 137 6.87 8.82 11.96
CA VAL A 137 6.64 8.23 13.29
C VAL A 137 7.41 6.92 13.45
N TRP A 138 7.54 6.14 12.38
CA TRP A 138 8.25 4.85 12.41
C TRP A 138 9.73 5.02 12.76
N CYS A 139 10.35 6.16 12.44
CA CYS A 139 11.73 6.45 12.83
C CYS A 139 11.91 6.59 14.35
N GLN A 140 10.85 6.91 15.10
CA GLN A 140 10.89 7.05 16.56
C GLN A 140 10.49 5.77 17.32
N LEU A 141 10.05 4.72 16.63
CA LEU A 141 9.56 3.50 17.27
C LEU A 141 10.63 2.84 18.15
N LYS A 142 11.88 2.79 17.68
CA LYS A 142 13.02 2.28 18.47
C LYS A 142 13.14 3.00 19.82
N TYR A 143 13.05 4.33 19.81
CA TYR A 143 13.22 5.12 21.03
C TYR A 143 11.99 5.06 21.94
N ALA A 144 10.79 4.97 21.37
CA ALA A 144 9.58 4.72 22.16
C ALA A 144 9.67 3.38 22.94
N VAL A 145 10.28 2.35 22.34
CA VAL A 145 10.54 1.07 23.03
C VAL A 145 11.60 1.21 24.13
N LEU A 146 12.71 1.89 23.85
CA LEU A 146 13.85 1.98 24.78
C LEU A 146 13.65 2.97 25.93
N GLU A 147 12.98 4.10 25.66
CA GLU A 147 12.90 5.25 26.55
C GLU A 147 11.47 5.56 26.99
N GLY A 148 10.48 4.87 26.42
CA GLY A 148 9.07 5.13 26.66
C GLY A 148 8.51 6.32 25.87
N GLY A 149 7.21 6.57 26.08
CA GLY A 149 6.43 7.59 25.37
C GLY A 149 5.79 7.06 24.08
N ILE A 150 5.00 7.93 23.44
CA ILE A 150 4.28 7.63 22.20
C ILE A 150 5.12 8.13 21.02
N ALA A 151 5.44 7.27 20.04
CA ALA A 151 6.29 7.62 18.91
C ALA A 151 5.79 8.87 18.16
N PHE A 152 4.48 9.02 17.98
CA PHE A 152 3.88 10.21 17.37
C PHE A 152 4.24 11.49 18.14
N ASN A 153 4.02 11.51 19.46
CA ASN A 153 4.33 12.64 20.32
C ASN A 153 5.83 12.96 20.32
N ARG A 154 6.70 11.95 20.18
CA ARG A 154 8.16 12.14 20.11
C ARG A 154 8.60 12.85 18.83
N VAL A 155 7.93 12.61 17.70
CA VAL A 155 8.22 13.34 16.45
C VAL A 155 7.62 14.74 16.48
N HIS A 156 6.35 14.84 16.88
CA HIS A 156 5.54 16.00 16.58
C HIS A 156 5.30 16.93 17.78
N GLY A 157 5.68 16.51 18.99
CA GLY A 157 5.49 17.30 20.21
C GLY A 157 4.03 17.45 20.69
N ALA A 158 3.07 16.80 20.00
CA ALA A 158 1.64 16.87 20.29
C ALA A 158 0.99 15.49 20.15
N HIS A 159 -0.20 15.29 20.75
CA HIS A 159 -0.96 14.05 20.56
C HIS A 159 -1.51 13.96 19.12
N ALA A 160 -1.71 12.74 18.62
CA ALA A 160 -2.20 12.50 17.24
C ALA A 160 -3.56 13.16 16.94
N PHE A 161 -4.43 13.33 17.94
CA PHE A 161 -5.71 14.04 17.80
C PHE A 161 -5.60 15.56 17.91
N GLU A 162 -4.51 16.07 18.47
CA GLU A 162 -4.26 17.52 18.62
C GLU A 162 -3.48 18.07 17.42
N TYR A 163 -2.59 17.26 16.84
CA TYR A 163 -1.73 17.65 15.73
C TYR A 163 -2.47 18.14 14.47
N PRO A 164 -3.63 17.58 14.07
CA PRO A 164 -4.46 18.18 13.02
C PRO A 164 -4.81 19.65 13.28
N GLY A 165 -4.90 20.10 14.53
CA GLY A 165 -5.09 21.51 14.86
C GLY A 165 -3.88 22.41 14.52
N LEU A 166 -2.70 21.82 14.30
CA LEU A 166 -1.43 22.50 14.04
C LEU A 166 -1.03 22.48 12.56
N ASP A 167 -1.44 21.45 11.81
CA ASP A 167 -1.17 21.32 10.36
C ASP A 167 -2.50 21.20 9.60
N ALA A 168 -2.91 22.29 8.95
CA ALA A 168 -4.16 22.36 8.18
C ALA A 168 -4.20 21.37 6.99
N ARG A 169 -3.05 21.07 6.37
CA ARG A 169 -2.96 20.12 5.26
C ARG A 169 -3.17 18.70 5.79
N PHE A 170 -2.47 18.33 6.87
CA PHE A 170 -2.67 17.02 7.50
C PHE A 170 -4.08 16.89 8.09
N ASN A 171 -4.67 17.96 8.63
CA ASN A 171 -6.05 17.98 9.10
C ASN A 171 -7.05 17.61 8.01
N GLN A 172 -6.85 18.11 6.79
CA GLN A 172 -7.69 17.73 5.67
C GLN A 172 -7.57 16.23 5.37
N VAL A 173 -6.35 15.69 5.32
CA VAL A 173 -6.12 14.25 5.11
C VAL A 173 -6.77 13.42 6.21
N PHE A 174 -6.55 13.80 7.48
CA PHE A 174 -7.11 13.14 8.65
C PHE A 174 -8.64 13.13 8.63
N ASN A 175 -9.29 14.28 8.45
CA ASN A 175 -10.74 14.35 8.44
C ASN A 175 -11.34 13.63 7.24
N THR A 176 -10.69 13.70 6.06
CA THR A 176 -11.15 12.95 4.89
C THR A 176 -11.10 11.45 5.18
N ALA A 177 -10.05 10.95 5.83
CA ALA A 177 -9.93 9.54 6.19
C ALA A 177 -10.92 9.10 7.28
N MET A 178 -11.30 9.97 8.21
CA MET A 178 -12.25 9.64 9.29
C MET A 178 -13.72 9.72 8.85
N LEU A 179 -14.04 10.54 7.84
CA LEU A 179 -15.39 10.70 7.30
C LEU A 179 -15.75 9.66 6.23
N ASN A 180 -14.71 9.02 5.69
CA ASN A 180 -14.77 8.04 4.61
C ASN A 180 -15.61 6.82 4.99
#